data_AF-A0A961L7A5-F1
#
_entry.id   AF-A0A961L7A5-F1
#
_cell.length_a   1.000
_cell.length_b   1.000
_cell.length_c   1.000
_cell.angle_alpha   90.00
_cell.angle_beta   90.00
_cell.angle_gamma   90.00
#
_symmetry.space_group_name_H-M   'P 1'
#
loop_
_entity.id
_entity.type
_entity.pdbx_description
1 polymer ?
#
loop_
_entity_poly.entity_id
_entity_poly.type
_entity_poly.pdbx_seq_one_letter_code
_entity_poly.pdbx_strand_id
1 'polypeptide(L)' 'LIIPCHRVLAAGGRIGGFSAPGGAATKLRMLELEGLRMTPEPSAQLAFGF' A
#
# COMPACT_ATOMS: atom_id res chain seq x y z
N LEU A 1 11.54 3.84 -11.16
CA LEU A 1 10.30 3.04 -11.12
C LEU A 1 9.75 2.99 -12.54
N ILE A 2 9.65 1.80 -13.16
CA ILE A 2 9.05 1.68 -14.50
C ILE A 2 7.54 1.41 -14.38
N ILE A 3 7.14 0.59 -13.39
CA ILE A 3 5.73 0.30 -13.09
C ILE A 3 5.41 0.80 -11.67
N PRO A 4 4.45 1.73 -11.49
CA PRO A 4 4.07 2.26 -10.18
C PRO A 4 3.03 1.37 -9.49
N CYS A 5 3.39 0.11 -9.20
CA CYS A 5 2.49 -0.87 -8.59
C CYS A 5 1.97 -0.46 -7.20
N HIS A 6 2.68 0.41 -6.49
CA HIS A 6 2.25 0.97 -5.19
C HIS A 6 1.04 1.90 -5.30
N ARG A 7 0.71 2.43 -6.50
CA ARG A 7 -0.46 3.29 -6.73
C ARG A 7 -1.79 2.55 -6.82
N VAL A 8 -1.77 1.22 -6.92
CA VAL A 8 -3.00 0.42 -6.96
C VAL A 8 -3.57 0.33 -5.54
N LEU A 9 -4.72 0.96 -5.28
CA LEU A 9 -5.39 0.93 -3.99
C LEU A 9 -6.50 -0.13 -3.93
N ALA A 10 -6.86 -0.54 -2.72
CA ALA A 10 -8.03 -1.39 -2.50
C ALA A 10 -9.32 -0.57 -2.61
N ALA A 11 -10.46 -1.26 -2.72
CA ALA A 11 -11.77 -0.62 -2.76
C ALA A 11 -11.99 0.32 -1.56
N GLY A 12 -12.58 1.50 -1.84
CA GLY A 12 -12.77 2.57 -0.86
C GLY A 12 -11.51 3.40 -0.57
N GLY A 13 -10.50 3.37 -1.45
CA GLY A 13 -9.27 4.15 -1.28
C GLY A 13 -8.34 3.62 -0.18
N ARG A 14 -8.56 2.40 0.28
CA ARG A 14 -7.77 1.78 1.36
C ARG A 14 -6.42 1.28 0.84
N ILE A 15 -5.46 1.18 1.74
CA ILE A 15 -4.19 0.52 1.42
C ILE A 15 -4.46 -0.96 1.14
N GLY A 16 -3.96 -1.43 0.01
CA GLY A 16 -3.94 -2.84 -0.40
C GLY A 16 -2.64 -3.53 -0.02
N GLY A 17 -2.63 -4.86 -0.06
CA GLY A 17 -1.40 -5.65 0.01
C GLY A 17 -0.34 -5.21 -1.01
N PHE A 18 0.91 -5.51 -0.69
CA PHE A 18 2.05 -5.17 -1.53
C PHE A 18 3.10 -6.26 -1.43
N SER A 19 3.58 -6.75 -2.57
CA SER A 19 4.49 -7.90 -2.64
C SER A 19 5.95 -7.55 -2.36
N ALA A 20 6.31 -6.26 -2.33
CA ALA A 20 7.68 -5.86 -2.02
C ALA A 20 8.03 -6.15 -0.55
N PRO A 21 9.32 -6.36 -0.23
CA PRO A 21 9.77 -6.45 1.16
C PRO A 21 9.25 -5.27 2.00
N GLY A 22 8.73 -5.56 3.19
CA GLY A 22 8.06 -4.59 4.05
C GLY A 22 6.57 -4.37 3.73
N GLY A 23 6.03 -5.04 2.70
CA GLY A 23 4.59 -5.15 2.46
C GLY A 23 3.87 -3.81 2.34
N ALA A 24 2.68 -3.73 2.93
CA ALA A 24 1.85 -2.53 2.91
C ALA A 24 2.55 -1.29 3.50
N ALA A 25 3.49 -1.45 4.44
CA ALA A 25 4.25 -0.33 4.99
C ALA A 25 5.18 0.31 3.95
N THR A 26 5.83 -0.51 3.11
CA THR A 26 6.65 -0.01 1.98
C THR A 26 5.79 0.73 0.97
N LYS A 27 4.59 0.22 0.69
CA LYS A 27 3.63 0.89 -0.20
C LYS A 27 3.19 2.25 0.32
N LEU A 28 2.86 2.33 1.62
CA LEU A 28 2.54 3.58 2.31
C LEU A 28 3.69 4.59 2.16
N ARG A 29 4.92 4.15 2.44
CA ARG A 29 6.09 5.02 2.33
C ARG A 29 6.29 5.55 0.90
N MET A 30 6.08 4.72 -0.11
CA MET A 30 6.17 5.17 -1.50
C MET A 30 5.09 6.20 -1.86
N LEU A 31 3.86 6.00 -1.40
CA LEU A 31 2.78 6.96 -1.59
C LEU A 31 3.06 8.30 -0.89
N GLU A 32 3.61 8.27 0.33
CA GLU A 32 4.04 9.47 1.05
C GLU A 32 5.12 10.26 0.30
N LEU A 33 6.09 9.57 -0.31
CA LEU A 33 7.15 10.19 -1.12
C LEU A 33 6.59 10.85 -2.39
N GLU A 34 5.43 10.40 -2.88
CA GLU A 34 4.68 11.04 -3.96
C GLU A 34 3.77 12.18 -3.46
N GLY A 35 3.76 12.46 -2.16
CA GLY A 35 2.95 13.50 -1.53
C GLY A 35 1.53 13.08 -1.14
N LEU A 36 1.19 11.79 -1.26
CA LEU A 36 -0.10 11.27 -0.84
C LEU A 36 -0.08 11.03 0.67
N ARG A 37 -0.90 11.80 1.40
CA ARG A 37 -1.16 11.55 2.83
C ARG A 37 -2.26 10.51 2.96
N MET A 38 -1.87 9.28 3.23
CA MET A 38 -2.80 8.20 3.54
C MET A 38 -3.08 8.24 5.04
N THR A 39 -4.34 8.39 5.45
CA THR A 39 -4.72 8.07 6.83
C THR A 39 -4.73 6.55 6.94
N PRO A 40 -3.94 5.94 7.83
CA PRO A 40 -4.00 4.51 8.04
C PRO A 40 -5.31 4.20 8.78
N GLU A 41 -6.42 4.11 8.03
CA GLU A 41 -7.56 3.34 8.51
C GLU A 41 -7.06 1.92 8.76
N PRO A 42 -7.33 1.29 9.92
CA PRO A 42 -6.85 -0.04 10.22
C PRO A 42 -7.57 -1.03 9.30
N SER A 43 -7.09 -1.17 8.07
CA SER A 43 -7.51 -2.21 7.17
C SER A 43 -6.89 -3.50 7.67
N ALA A 44 -7.69 -4.30 8.36
CA ALA A 44 -7.42 -5.71 8.62
C ALA A 44 -7.40 -6.46 7.29
N GLN A 45 -6.31 -6.31 6.52
CA GLN A 45 -6.07 -7.14 5.37
C GLN A 45 -5.38 -8.38 5.87
N LEU A 46 -6.09 -9.50 5.74
CA LEU A 46 -5.53 -10.84 5.88
C LEU A 46 -4.27 -10.87 5.01
N ALA A 47 -3.11 -11.02 5.65
CA ALA A 47 -1.88 -11.30 4.95
C ALA A 47 -2.16 -12.51 4.06
N PHE A 48 -1.92 -12.39 2.75
CA PHE A 48 -1.89 -13.55 1.88
C PHE A 48 -0.71 -14.39 2.36
N GLY A 49 -1.01 -15.33 3.26
CA GLY A 49 -0.08 -16.33 3.74
C GLY A 49 0.29 -17.22 2.56
N PHE A 50 1.54 -17.15 2.17
CA PHE A 50 2.26 -18.20 1.48
C PHE A 50 3.30 -18.73 2.45
#